data_AF-A0A971HUD6-F1
#
_entry.id   AF-A0A971HUD6-F1
#
_cell.length_a   1.000
_cell.length_b   1.000
_cell.length_c   1.000
_cell.angle_alpha   90.00
_cell.angle_beta   90.00
_cell.angle_gamma   90.00
#
_symmetry.space_group_name_H-M   'P 1'
#
loop_
_entity.id
_entity.type
_entity.pdbx_description
1 polymer ?
#
loop_
_entity_poly.entity_id
_entity_poly.type
_entity_poly.pdbx_seq_one_letter_code
_entity_poly.pdbx_strand_id
1 'polypeptide(L)'
;MKKLKTVGLVTAALVLCAVAAFASDGGEGGGSGKLLDLLFRFINFGIVLFLVYKFAGKRFADLLSGRSKQIEADLTDLDERKEDAQKRLAEVEESIANLEAEKTQILAEAKAQGEALRQSIVEKAEAQAAQILTQAEIAAAQEAKLAIDAIREELAEKIITAAEELVKKQLKKKDHEDLVAEYLKKVVLN
;
A
#
# COMPACT_ATOMS: atom_id res chain seq x y z
N MET A 1 4.17 -44.10 -23.05
CA MET A 1 4.04 -45.48 -22.49
C MET A 1 3.28 -46.47 -23.37
N LYS A 2 2.15 -46.11 -24.01
CA LYS A 2 1.35 -47.05 -24.84
C LYS A 2 2.14 -47.66 -26.03
N LYS A 3 2.93 -46.86 -26.76
CA LYS A 3 3.77 -47.32 -27.89
C LYS A 3 4.96 -48.23 -27.49
N LEU A 4 5.36 -48.24 -26.22
CA LEU A 4 6.45 -49.09 -25.72
C LEU A 4 5.94 -50.49 -25.40
N LYS A 5 4.75 -50.56 -24.78
CA LYS A 5 4.05 -51.81 -24.50
C LYS A 5 3.64 -52.51 -25.80
N THR A 6 3.12 -51.77 -26.80
CA THR A 6 2.71 -52.39 -28.07
C THR A 6 3.89 -52.90 -28.90
N VAL A 7 5.03 -52.22 -28.95
CA VAL A 7 6.20 -52.70 -29.70
C VAL A 7 6.85 -53.89 -29.00
N GLY A 8 7.00 -53.84 -27.66
CA GLY A 8 7.50 -54.97 -26.88
C GLY A 8 6.59 -56.20 -26.99
N LEU A 9 5.27 -55.98 -27.02
CA LEU A 9 4.27 -57.03 -27.21
C LEU A 9 4.29 -57.59 -28.64
N VAL A 10 4.53 -56.76 -29.66
CA VAL A 10 4.69 -57.21 -31.05
C VAL A 10 6.00 -58.00 -31.23
N THR A 11 7.12 -57.57 -30.64
CA THR A 11 8.38 -58.32 -30.69
C THR A 11 8.28 -59.62 -29.90
N ALA A 12 7.63 -59.60 -28.72
CA ALA A 12 7.40 -60.81 -27.92
C ALA A 12 6.46 -61.78 -28.64
N ALA A 13 5.39 -61.29 -29.29
CA ALA A 13 4.48 -62.11 -30.09
C ALA A 13 5.17 -62.69 -31.34
N LEU A 14 6.06 -61.93 -32.01
CA LEU A 14 6.87 -62.44 -33.13
C LEU A 14 7.83 -63.55 -32.67
N VAL A 15 8.47 -63.39 -31.51
CA VAL A 15 9.33 -64.42 -30.91
C VAL A 15 8.50 -65.64 -30.49
N LEU A 16 7.31 -65.43 -29.90
CA LEU A 16 6.41 -66.53 -29.51
C LEU A 16 5.89 -67.31 -30.72
N CYS A 17 5.54 -66.63 -31.82
CA CYS A 17 5.14 -67.26 -33.08
C CYS A 17 6.31 -68.01 -33.74
N ALA A 18 7.54 -67.48 -33.66
CA ALA A 18 8.72 -68.19 -34.13
C ALA A 18 9.01 -69.45 -33.28
N VAL A 19 8.81 -69.38 -31.96
CA VAL A 19 8.92 -70.55 -31.04
C VAL A 19 7.79 -71.56 -31.28
N ALA A 20 6.56 -71.12 -31.55
CA ALA A 20 5.43 -71.99 -31.87
C ALA A 20 5.61 -72.70 -33.22
N ALA A 21 6.16 -72.01 -34.22
CA ALA A 21 6.58 -72.62 -35.48
C ALA A 21 7.71 -73.66 -35.26
N PHE A 22 8.56 -73.46 -34.25
CA PHE A 22 9.56 -74.44 -33.80
C PHE A 22 8.97 -75.67 -33.09
N ALA A 23 7.81 -75.52 -32.45
CA ALA A 23 7.15 -76.59 -31.68
C ALA A 23 6.09 -77.35 -32.49
N SER A 24 5.64 -76.81 -33.63
CA SER A 24 4.60 -77.42 -34.48
C SER A 24 5.14 -78.38 -35.54
N ASP A 25 6.46 -78.54 -35.70
CA ASP A 25 7.03 -79.48 -36.66
C ASP A 25 7.29 -80.84 -36.01
N GLY A 26 6.19 -81.57 -35.81
CA GLY A 26 6.17 -82.98 -35.48
C GLY A 26 5.85 -83.82 -36.71
N GLY A 27 6.85 -84.02 -37.60
CA GLY A 27 7.03 -85.17 -38.49
C GLY A 27 6.04 -85.44 -39.63
N GLU A 28 6.50 -85.30 -40.89
CA GLU A 28 6.72 -86.40 -41.86
C GLU A 28 7.08 -85.83 -43.25
N GLY A 29 8.21 -86.26 -43.81
CA GLY A 29 8.63 -85.91 -45.17
C GLY A 29 10.10 -86.27 -45.45
N GLY A 30 10.32 -87.45 -46.04
CA GLY A 30 11.64 -87.97 -46.36
C GLY A 30 12.44 -87.14 -47.39
N GLY A 31 13.77 -87.32 -47.36
CA GLY A 31 14.71 -87.07 -48.46
C GLY A 31 14.68 -85.71 -49.16
N SER A 32 15.67 -84.85 -48.86
CA SER A 32 16.08 -83.60 -49.56
C SER A 32 15.62 -82.25 -48.98
N GLY A 33 14.75 -82.19 -47.96
CA GLY A 33 14.24 -80.92 -47.40
C GLY A 33 15.01 -80.29 -46.24
N LYS A 34 15.83 -81.05 -45.48
CA LYS A 34 16.42 -80.59 -44.20
C LYS A 34 17.31 -79.33 -44.29
N LEU A 35 17.96 -79.11 -45.43
CA LEU A 35 18.76 -77.89 -45.66
C LEU A 35 17.88 -76.66 -45.87
N LEU A 36 16.70 -76.83 -46.47
CA LEU A 36 15.73 -75.74 -46.66
C LEU A 36 15.13 -75.32 -45.31
N ASP A 37 14.78 -76.26 -44.44
CA ASP A 37 14.26 -75.95 -43.10
C ASP A 37 15.31 -75.23 -42.24
N LEU A 38 16.57 -75.68 -42.31
CA LEU A 38 17.67 -75.02 -41.62
C LEU A 38 17.90 -73.60 -42.17
N LEU A 39 17.80 -73.41 -43.48
CA LEU A 39 17.90 -72.10 -44.14
C LEU A 39 16.76 -71.17 -43.72
N PHE A 40 15.52 -71.66 -43.68
CA PHE A 40 14.36 -70.89 -43.19
C PHE A 40 14.52 -70.51 -41.71
N ARG A 41 15.09 -71.39 -40.87
CA ARG A 41 15.44 -71.08 -39.47
C ARG A 41 16.46 -69.94 -39.37
N PHE A 42 17.52 -69.98 -40.16
CA PHE A 42 18.54 -68.92 -40.16
C PHE A 42 17.98 -67.60 -40.69
N ILE A 43 17.12 -67.63 -41.72
CA ILE A 43 16.42 -66.45 -42.23
C ILE A 43 15.51 -65.86 -41.14
N ASN A 44 14.71 -66.68 -40.46
CA ASN A 44 13.84 -66.22 -39.38
C ASN A 44 14.65 -65.61 -38.22
N PHE A 45 15.71 -66.29 -37.78
CA PHE A 45 16.61 -65.77 -36.75
C PHE A 45 17.27 -64.44 -37.16
N GLY A 46 17.72 -64.33 -38.42
CA GLY A 46 18.28 -63.10 -38.97
C GLY A 46 17.28 -61.93 -38.98
N ILE A 47 16.01 -62.20 -39.33
CA ILE A 47 14.94 -61.19 -39.30
C ILE A 47 14.68 -60.71 -37.86
N VAL A 48 14.56 -61.64 -36.90
CA VAL A 48 14.36 -61.28 -35.49
C VAL A 48 15.56 -60.52 -34.94
N LEU A 49 16.79 -60.96 -35.23
CA LEU A 49 18.01 -60.30 -34.80
C LEU A 49 18.13 -58.88 -35.38
N PHE A 50 17.79 -58.71 -36.65
CA PHE A 50 17.78 -57.40 -37.31
C PHE A 50 16.74 -56.45 -36.68
N LEU A 51 15.54 -56.96 -36.39
CA LEU A 51 14.50 -56.19 -35.70
C LEU A 51 14.95 -55.80 -34.28
N VAL A 52 15.53 -56.74 -33.52
CA VAL A 52 16.05 -56.46 -32.18
C VAL A 52 17.17 -55.43 -32.23
N TYR A 53 18.15 -55.58 -33.11
CA TYR A 53 19.26 -54.62 -33.23
C TYR A 53 18.75 -53.20 -33.56
N LYS A 54 17.85 -53.08 -34.53
CA LYS A 54 17.32 -51.78 -34.97
C LYS A 54 16.41 -51.11 -33.93
N PHE A 55 15.60 -51.87 -33.21
CA PHE A 55 14.67 -51.32 -32.22
C PHE A 55 15.27 -51.20 -30.81
N ALA A 56 16.01 -52.20 -30.33
CA ALA A 56 16.62 -52.16 -29.00
C ALA A 56 17.69 -51.07 -28.92
N GLY A 57 18.60 -50.98 -29.91
CA GLY A 57 19.67 -49.98 -29.91
C GLY A 57 19.14 -48.54 -29.81
N LYS A 58 18.12 -48.21 -30.61
CA LYS A 58 17.49 -46.89 -30.55
C LYS A 58 16.84 -46.61 -29.18
N ARG A 59 16.13 -47.58 -28.60
CA ARG A 59 15.44 -47.40 -27.32
C ARG A 59 16.40 -47.32 -26.12
N PHE A 60 17.48 -48.09 -26.12
CA PHE A 60 18.50 -48.00 -25.08
C PHE A 60 19.25 -46.66 -25.14
N ALA A 61 19.55 -46.16 -26.34
CA ALA A 61 20.13 -44.83 -26.52
C ALA A 61 19.17 -43.70 -26.09
N ASP A 62 17.88 -43.80 -26.43
CA ASP A 62 16.86 -42.83 -26.03
C ASP A 62 16.67 -42.78 -24.50
N LEU A 63 16.73 -43.93 -23.81
CA LEU A 63 16.62 -43.99 -22.35
C LEU A 63 17.84 -43.38 -21.65
N LEU A 64 19.04 -43.67 -22.12
CA LEU A 64 20.27 -43.14 -21.53
C LEU A 64 20.39 -41.63 -21.77
N SER A 65 20.15 -41.18 -23.00
CA SER A 65 20.14 -39.74 -23.33
C SER A 65 19.02 -38.98 -22.60
N GLY A 66 17.86 -39.60 -22.39
CA GLY A 66 16.78 -39.03 -21.57
C GLY A 66 17.21 -38.81 -20.12
N ARG A 67 17.91 -39.77 -19.51
CA ARG A 67 18.46 -39.61 -18.15
C ARG A 67 19.54 -38.55 -18.07
N SER A 68 20.47 -38.53 -19.02
CA SER A 68 21.52 -37.51 -19.06
C SER A 68 20.92 -36.10 -19.17
N LYS A 69 19.94 -35.90 -20.06
CA LYS A 69 19.25 -34.62 -20.22
C LYS A 69 18.47 -34.21 -18.98
N GLN A 70 17.86 -35.17 -18.28
CA GLN A 70 17.15 -34.88 -17.04
C GLN A 70 18.12 -34.41 -15.95
N ILE A 71 19.26 -35.10 -15.77
CA ILE A 71 20.28 -34.70 -14.79
C ILE A 71 20.87 -33.33 -15.14
N GLU A 72 21.14 -33.07 -16.42
CA GLU A 72 21.62 -31.77 -16.89
C GLU A 72 20.60 -30.65 -16.64
N ALA A 73 19.31 -30.92 -16.89
CA ALA A 73 18.24 -29.98 -16.58
C ALA A 73 18.11 -29.74 -15.07
N ASP A 74 18.17 -30.79 -14.26
CA ASP A 74 18.09 -30.68 -12.79
C ASP A 74 19.29 -29.90 -12.23
N LEU A 75 20.50 -30.11 -12.77
CA LEU A 75 21.69 -29.34 -12.38
C LEU A 75 21.57 -27.87 -12.78
N THR A 76 21.08 -27.60 -14.00
CA THR A 76 20.87 -26.23 -14.48
C THR A 76 19.84 -25.49 -13.62
N ASP A 77 18.70 -26.12 -13.31
CA ASP A 77 17.68 -25.56 -12.41
C ASP A 77 18.23 -25.32 -11.00
N LEU A 78 19.09 -26.21 -10.49
CA LEU A 78 19.73 -26.01 -9.18
C LEU A 78 20.71 -24.84 -9.18
N ASP A 79 21.49 -24.67 -10.25
CA ASP A 79 22.43 -23.56 -10.38
C ASP A 79 21.70 -22.23 -10.56
N GLU A 80 20.65 -22.18 -11.39
CA GLU A 80 19.76 -21.01 -11.52
C GLU A 80 19.13 -20.63 -10.18
N ARG A 81 18.58 -21.61 -9.43
CA ARG A 81 18.02 -21.36 -8.10
C ARG A 81 19.04 -20.85 -7.09
N LYS A 82 20.28 -21.35 -7.16
CA LYS A 82 21.36 -20.85 -6.29
C LYS A 82 21.73 -19.42 -6.64
N GLU A 83 21.86 -19.10 -7.92
CA GLU A 83 22.16 -17.74 -8.37
C GLU A 83 21.03 -16.78 -7.96
N ASP A 84 19.77 -17.16 -8.17
CA ASP A 84 18.62 -16.38 -7.73
C ASP A 84 18.55 -16.20 -6.22
N ALA A 85 18.86 -17.26 -5.45
CA ALA A 85 18.92 -17.16 -3.99
C ALA A 85 20.05 -16.22 -3.54
N GLN A 86 21.22 -16.28 -4.17
CA GLN A 86 22.34 -15.37 -3.88
C GLN A 86 22.01 -13.92 -4.22
N LYS A 87 21.37 -13.66 -5.39
CA LYS A 87 20.89 -12.33 -5.76
C LYS A 87 19.89 -11.79 -4.74
N ARG A 88 18.89 -12.59 -4.37
CA ARG A 88 17.89 -12.20 -3.36
C ARG A 88 18.52 -11.94 -1.99
N LEU A 89 19.51 -12.73 -1.59
CA LEU A 89 20.24 -12.47 -0.34
C LEU A 89 21.00 -11.14 -0.41
N ALA A 90 21.71 -10.87 -1.51
CA ALA A 90 22.42 -9.61 -1.69
C ALA A 90 21.47 -8.40 -1.68
N GLU A 91 20.31 -8.49 -2.36
CA GLU A 91 19.27 -7.45 -2.34
C GLU A 91 18.71 -7.22 -0.94
N VAL A 92 18.49 -8.29 -0.16
CA VAL A 92 18.00 -8.19 1.21
C VAL A 92 19.07 -7.58 2.13
N GLU A 93 20.33 -7.98 2.00
CA GLU A 93 21.44 -7.41 2.77
C GLU A 93 21.62 -5.91 2.47
N GLU A 94 21.55 -5.52 1.19
CA GLU A 94 21.58 -4.11 0.78
C GLU A 94 20.38 -3.34 1.32
N SER A 95 19.17 -3.92 1.23
CA SER A 95 17.96 -3.33 1.80
C SER A 95 18.10 -3.12 3.31
N ILE A 96 18.59 -4.13 4.04
CA ILE A 96 18.84 -4.03 5.49
C ILE A 96 19.86 -2.94 5.82
N ALA A 97 20.94 -2.83 5.05
CA ALA A 97 21.93 -1.77 5.23
C ALA A 97 21.31 -0.38 5.00
N ASN A 98 20.44 -0.26 3.98
CA ASN A 98 19.74 0.98 3.68
C ASN A 98 18.66 1.34 4.71
N LEU A 99 18.04 0.35 5.37
CA LEU A 99 17.01 0.58 6.40
C LEU A 99 17.52 1.41 7.59
N GLU A 100 18.78 1.24 8.00
CA GLU A 100 19.34 2.05 9.10
C GLU A 100 19.49 3.51 8.69
N ALA A 101 19.92 3.77 7.46
CA ALA A 101 20.02 5.11 6.89
C ALA A 101 18.64 5.75 6.74
N GLU A 102 17.67 5.02 6.19
CA GLU A 102 16.28 5.47 6.03
C GLU A 102 15.62 5.77 7.39
N LYS A 103 15.81 4.89 8.39
CA LYS A 103 15.34 5.13 9.75
C LYS A 103 15.94 6.41 10.34
N THR A 104 17.24 6.62 10.15
CA THR A 104 17.92 7.83 10.65
C THR A 104 17.38 9.08 9.95
N GLN A 105 17.12 9.01 8.65
CA GLN A 105 16.50 10.09 7.88
C GLN A 105 15.09 10.38 8.36
N ILE A 106 14.23 9.37 8.54
CA ILE A 106 12.86 9.52 9.04
C ILE A 106 12.87 10.15 10.43
N LEU A 107 13.77 9.72 11.32
CA LEU A 107 13.87 10.30 12.67
C LEU A 107 14.37 11.74 12.64
N ALA A 108 15.31 12.08 11.75
CA ALA A 108 15.78 13.45 11.58
C ALA A 108 14.68 14.36 11.03
N GLU A 109 13.94 13.89 10.03
CA GLU A 109 12.81 14.62 9.45
C GLU A 109 11.68 14.81 10.47
N ALA A 110 11.31 13.77 11.21
CA ALA A 110 10.31 13.86 12.27
C ALA A 110 10.69 14.87 13.37
N LYS A 111 11.98 14.93 13.75
CA LYS A 111 12.49 15.94 14.69
C LYS A 111 12.38 17.35 14.11
N ALA A 112 12.84 17.56 12.88
CA ALA A 112 12.79 18.86 12.21
C ALA A 112 11.33 19.36 12.05
N GLN A 113 10.42 18.49 11.62
CA GLN A 113 8.99 18.80 11.53
C GLN A 113 8.39 19.10 12.90
N GLY A 114 8.77 18.33 13.93
CA GLY A 114 8.32 18.56 15.31
C GLY A 114 8.79 19.90 15.87
N GLU A 115 10.03 20.29 15.62
CA GLU A 115 10.60 21.58 16.00
C GLU A 115 9.91 22.74 15.28
N ALA A 116 9.73 22.63 13.96
CA ALA A 116 9.02 23.63 13.16
C ALA A 116 7.56 23.80 13.61
N LEU A 117 6.86 22.69 13.89
CA LEU A 117 5.49 22.73 14.39
C LEU A 117 5.44 23.36 15.79
N ARG A 118 6.36 23.00 16.68
CA ARG A 118 6.45 23.60 18.02
C ARG A 118 6.64 25.11 17.91
N GLN A 119 7.57 25.56 17.08
CA GLN A 119 7.81 26.98 16.87
C GLN A 119 6.56 27.68 16.31
N SER A 120 5.91 27.10 15.29
CA SER A 120 4.67 27.64 14.74
C SER A 120 3.54 27.74 15.77
N ILE A 121 3.41 26.76 16.67
CA ILE A 121 2.41 26.78 17.75
C ILE A 121 2.73 27.90 18.74
N VAL A 122 4.00 28.06 19.14
CA VAL A 122 4.41 29.11 20.07
C VAL A 122 4.16 30.49 19.46
N GLU A 123 4.58 30.72 18.21
CA GLU A 123 4.35 31.99 17.51
C GLU A 123 2.86 32.32 17.38
N LYS A 124 2.02 31.32 17.06
CA LYS A 124 0.56 31.50 17.02
C LYS A 124 -0.02 31.82 18.40
N ALA A 125 0.44 31.14 19.45
CA ALA A 125 -0.01 31.36 20.81
C ALA A 125 0.36 32.78 21.29
N GLU A 126 1.58 33.24 20.99
CA GLU A 126 2.02 34.61 21.29
C GLU A 126 1.21 35.65 20.53
N ALA A 127 0.96 35.42 19.23
CA ALA A 127 0.13 36.31 18.43
C ALA A 127 -1.33 36.38 18.95
N GLN A 128 -1.91 35.24 19.33
CA GLN A 128 -3.24 35.18 19.94
C GLN A 128 -3.28 35.87 21.30
N ALA A 129 -2.25 35.67 22.14
CA ALA A 129 -2.15 36.35 23.43
C ALA A 129 -2.07 37.87 23.25
N ALA A 130 -1.26 38.36 22.31
CA ALA A 130 -1.18 39.78 21.98
C ALA A 130 -2.54 40.33 21.49
N GLN A 131 -3.24 39.58 20.61
CA GLN A 131 -4.59 39.96 20.18
C GLN A 131 -5.57 40.06 21.35
N ILE A 132 -5.58 39.08 22.26
CA ILE A 132 -6.44 39.09 23.45
C ILE A 132 -6.14 40.31 24.32
N LEU A 133 -4.87 40.63 24.55
CA LEU A 133 -4.49 41.81 25.32
C LEU A 133 -4.98 43.10 24.67
N THR A 134 -4.74 43.29 23.36
CA THR A 134 -5.23 44.48 22.65
C THR A 134 -6.76 44.59 22.69
N GLN A 135 -7.47 43.48 22.54
CA GLN A 135 -8.93 43.46 22.61
C GLN A 135 -9.44 43.78 24.02
N ALA A 136 -8.76 43.28 25.06
CA ALA A 136 -9.07 43.58 26.46
C ALA A 136 -8.81 45.06 26.78
N GLU A 137 -7.73 45.66 26.29
CA GLU A 137 -7.45 47.09 26.44
C GLU A 137 -8.51 47.95 25.78
N ILE A 138 -8.92 47.61 24.55
CA ILE A 138 -10.00 48.32 23.83
C ILE A 138 -11.32 48.19 24.59
N ALA A 139 -11.67 46.98 25.05
CA ALA A 139 -12.90 46.75 25.81
C ALA A 139 -12.89 47.53 27.13
N ALA A 140 -11.78 47.51 27.88
CA ALA A 140 -11.64 48.26 29.13
C ALA A 140 -11.76 49.77 28.91
N ALA A 141 -11.17 50.30 27.83
CA ALA A 141 -11.30 51.71 27.48
C ALA A 141 -12.75 52.10 27.12
N GLN A 142 -13.46 51.21 26.41
CA GLN A 142 -14.88 51.41 26.08
C GLN A 142 -15.76 51.35 27.33
N GLU A 143 -15.56 50.38 28.21
CA GLU A 143 -16.29 50.28 29.49
C GLU A 143 -16.04 51.48 30.39
N ALA A 144 -14.79 51.94 30.49
CA ALA A 144 -14.46 53.14 31.25
C ALA A 144 -15.18 54.38 30.70
N LYS A 145 -15.28 54.53 29.38
CA LYS A 145 -16.03 55.62 28.75
C LYS A 145 -17.52 55.52 29.05
N LEU A 146 -18.11 54.33 28.92
CA LEU A 146 -19.53 54.09 29.24
C LEU A 146 -19.82 54.40 30.71
N ALA A 147 -18.94 54.01 31.63
CA ALA A 147 -19.08 54.31 33.06
C ALA A 147 -19.03 55.82 33.34
N ILE A 148 -18.12 56.55 32.69
CA ILE A 148 -18.03 58.01 32.82
C ILE A 148 -19.31 58.68 32.29
N ASP A 149 -19.81 58.24 31.13
CA ASP A 149 -21.01 58.80 30.54
C ASP A 149 -22.25 58.53 31.41
N ALA A 150 -22.36 57.33 31.99
CA ALA A 150 -23.42 57.00 32.96
C ALA A 150 -23.35 57.87 34.24
N ILE A 151 -22.15 58.10 34.80
CA ILE A 151 -21.97 58.99 35.96
C ILE A 151 -22.39 60.43 35.62
N ARG A 152 -22.08 60.90 34.40
CA ARG A 152 -22.49 62.24 33.95
C ARG A 152 -24.00 62.38 33.83
N GLU A 153 -24.67 61.34 33.34
CA GLU A 153 -26.14 61.29 33.25
C GLU A 153 -26.77 61.33 34.65
N GLU A 154 -26.33 60.48 35.58
CA GLU A 154 -26.80 60.50 36.97
C GLU A 154 -26.53 61.84 37.66
N LEU A 155 -25.37 62.44 37.43
CA LEU A 155 -25.02 63.73 38.01
C LEU A 155 -25.92 64.85 37.45
N ALA A 156 -26.20 64.85 36.14
CA ALA A 156 -27.09 65.81 35.52
C ALA A 156 -28.51 65.72 36.12
N GLU A 157 -29.04 64.51 36.29
CA GLU A 157 -30.34 64.27 36.91
C GLU A 157 -30.40 64.79 38.37
N LYS A 158 -29.35 64.54 39.15
CA LYS A 158 -29.24 65.04 40.54
C LYS A 158 -29.12 66.57 40.59
N ILE A 159 -28.38 67.18 39.66
CA ILE A 159 -28.27 68.65 39.58
C ILE A 159 -29.62 69.27 39.23
N ILE A 160 -30.33 68.72 38.24
CA ILE A 160 -31.68 69.19 37.86
C ILE A 160 -32.61 69.11 39.08
N THR A 161 -32.64 67.96 39.76
CA THR A 161 -33.46 67.76 40.96
C THR A 161 -33.13 68.76 42.07
N ALA A 162 -31.84 68.98 42.35
CA ALA A 162 -31.40 69.95 43.36
C ALA A 162 -31.72 71.40 42.96
N ALA A 163 -31.58 71.74 41.67
CA ALA A 163 -31.94 73.05 41.15
C ALA A 163 -33.45 73.28 41.24
N GLU A 164 -34.27 72.29 40.91
CA GLU A 164 -35.73 72.35 41.09
C GLU A 164 -36.12 72.57 42.56
N GLU A 165 -35.50 71.85 43.50
CA GLU A 165 -35.74 72.05 44.93
C GLU A 165 -35.33 73.45 45.40
N LEU A 166 -34.20 73.97 44.92
CA LEU A 166 -33.70 75.30 45.27
C LEU A 166 -34.60 76.40 44.70
N VAL A 167 -35.04 76.28 43.45
CA VAL A 167 -36.01 77.19 42.81
C VAL A 167 -37.34 77.17 43.56
N LYS A 168 -37.86 75.98 43.90
CA LYS A 168 -39.09 75.83 44.73
C LYS A 168 -38.96 76.50 46.09
N LYS A 169 -37.78 76.45 46.74
CA LYS A 169 -37.51 77.09 48.04
C LYS A 169 -37.30 78.61 47.95
N GLN A 170 -36.72 79.11 46.86
CA GLN A 170 -36.42 80.53 46.68
C GLN A 170 -37.59 81.34 46.11
N LEU A 171 -38.53 80.71 45.39
CA LEU A 171 -39.75 81.33 44.87
C LEU A 171 -40.56 82.01 45.97
N LYS A 172 -40.39 83.34 46.12
CA LYS A 172 -41.26 84.21 46.90
C LYS A 172 -42.22 84.93 45.95
N LYS A 173 -43.35 85.42 46.49
CA LYS A 173 -44.39 86.16 45.73
C LYS A 173 -43.86 87.26 44.79
N LYS A 174 -42.69 87.84 45.08
CA LYS A 174 -42.05 88.90 44.28
C LYS A 174 -41.45 88.39 42.96
N ASP A 175 -40.93 87.17 42.93
CA ASP A 175 -40.31 86.60 41.71
C ASP A 175 -41.37 86.22 40.66
N HIS A 176 -42.61 85.96 41.09
CA HIS A 176 -43.75 85.72 40.18
C HIS A 176 -44.11 86.96 39.36
N GLU A 177 -43.99 88.16 39.94
CA GLU A 177 -44.28 89.42 39.22
C GLU A 177 -43.18 89.75 38.20
N ASP A 178 -41.91 89.52 38.55
CA ASP A 178 -40.77 89.73 37.66
C ASP A 178 -40.72 88.70 36.50
N LEU A 179 -41.04 87.42 36.75
CA LEU A 179 -41.16 86.43 35.67
C LEU A 179 -42.30 86.75 34.69
N VAL A 180 -43.45 87.22 35.19
CA VAL A 180 -44.58 87.64 34.34
C VAL A 180 -44.19 88.87 33.52
N ALA A 181 -43.49 89.84 34.12
CA ALA A 181 -42.98 91.01 33.40
C ALA A 181 -41.94 90.63 32.32
N GLU A 182 -41.05 89.67 32.58
CA GLU A 182 -40.06 89.19 31.62
C GLU A 182 -40.69 88.37 30.47
N TYR A 183 -41.68 87.51 30.76
CA TYR A 183 -42.45 86.81 29.73
C TYR A 183 -43.23 87.78 28.84
N LEU A 184 -43.88 88.79 29.44
CA LEU A 184 -44.57 89.83 28.67
C LEU A 184 -43.58 90.63 27.81
N LYS A 185 -42.39 90.93 28.33
CA LYS A 185 -41.35 91.63 27.58
C LYS A 185 -40.78 90.80 26.42
N LYS A 186 -40.58 89.49 26.60
CA LYS A 186 -40.03 88.59 25.57
C LYS A 186 -41.02 88.28 24.45
N VAL A 187 -42.32 88.31 24.74
CA VAL A 187 -43.40 88.16 23.73
C VAL A 187 -43.73 89.48 23.02
N VAL A 188 -43.45 90.63 23.63
CA VAL A 188 -43.70 91.97 23.02
C VAL A 188 -42.48 92.51 22.26
N LEU A 189 -41.29 91.92 22.41
CA LEU A 189 -40.06 92.28 21.67
C LEU A 189 -39.71 91.34 20.51
N ASN A 190 -40.70 90.57 20.01
CA ASN A 190 -40.59 89.84 18.75
C ASN A 190 -41.80 90.08 17.86
#